data_AF-A0A7C3YP30-F1
#
_entry.id   AF-A0A7C3YP30-F1
#
_cell.length_a   1.000
_cell.length_b   1.000
_cell.length_c   1.000
_cell.angle_alpha   90.00
_cell.angle_beta   90.00
_cell.angle_gamma   90.00
#
_symmetry.space_group_name_H-M   'P 1'
#
loop_
_entity.id
_entity.type
_entity.pdbx_description
1 polymer ?
#
loop_
_entity_poly.entity_id
_entity_poly.type
_entity_poly.pdbx_seq_one_letter_code
_entity_poly.pdbx_strand_id
1 'polypeptide(L)'
;MKKHNSIWVVVGLVSITIALLIVVIITKTNIDILKLKLDLIEHRLDLLKYTQDEPVPNYNRLKNANVMILNSLGYQGSGTVIKYKNKLYILTVAHLFDGKSDTTQILTIYNNNRDDGVLKIIKRDEDIDLMLCEVPEKFKVLDYVELAEREPKDYSDIVIVGNPLSLEDFISKGLIYTYYQTEFAYIDHSYFGNSGGGIFYNNQLVGVTSKIANVNYYNIPFTLNIAVRLDTIKEFLKGVLNE
;
A
#
# COMPACT_ATOMS: atom_id res chain seq x y z
N MET A 1 -75.92 46.72 17.87
CA MET A 1 -75.61 45.56 17.00
C MET A 1 -74.27 45.63 16.23
N LYS A 2 -73.44 46.70 16.29
CA LYS A 2 -72.17 46.76 15.52
C LYS A 2 -70.95 46.05 16.15
N LYS A 3 -70.97 45.72 17.45
CA LYS A 3 -69.80 45.19 18.19
C LYS A 3 -69.48 43.72 17.87
N HIS A 4 -70.52 42.91 17.58
CA HIS A 4 -70.37 41.47 17.29
C HIS A 4 -69.67 41.18 15.95
N ASN A 5 -69.85 42.03 14.92
CA ASN A 5 -69.20 41.82 13.62
C ASN A 5 -67.69 42.06 13.69
N SER A 6 -67.20 42.92 14.59
CA SER A 6 -65.75 43.19 14.71
C SER A 6 -64.98 41.99 15.27
N ILE A 7 -65.59 41.21 16.18
CA ILE A 7 -64.95 40.06 16.81
C ILE A 7 -64.74 38.93 15.79
N TRP A 8 -65.74 38.67 14.94
CA TRP A 8 -65.63 37.65 13.88
C TRP A 8 -64.61 38.00 12.80
N VAL A 9 -64.47 39.29 12.47
CA VAL A 9 -63.44 39.77 11.53
C VAL A 9 -62.03 39.57 12.12
N VAL A 10 -61.83 39.88 13.41
CA VAL A 10 -60.55 39.68 14.09
C VAL A 10 -60.21 38.18 14.19
N VAL A 11 -61.17 37.33 14.56
CA VAL A 11 -60.97 35.86 14.63
C VAL A 11 -60.66 35.28 13.25
N GLY A 12 -61.30 35.78 12.19
CA GLY A 12 -61.01 35.39 10.81
C GLY A 12 -59.57 35.76 10.39
N LEU A 13 -59.13 36.98 10.67
CA LEU A 13 -57.77 37.44 10.36
C LEU A 13 -56.69 36.65 11.12
N VAL A 14 -56.90 36.37 12.40
CA VAL A 14 -55.98 35.55 13.21
C VAL A 14 -55.89 34.13 12.65
N SER A 15 -57.02 33.53 12.29
CA SER A 15 -57.07 32.18 11.69
C SER A 15 -56.30 32.11 10.37
N ILE A 16 -56.46 33.11 9.50
CA ILE A 16 -55.73 33.21 8.22
C ILE A 16 -54.22 33.34 8.46
N THR A 17 -53.83 34.16 9.44
CA THR A 17 -52.42 34.40 9.76
C THR A 17 -51.75 33.13 10.28
N ILE A 18 -52.43 32.36 11.14
CA ILE A 18 -51.95 31.06 11.64
C ILE A 18 -51.84 30.06 10.49
N ALA A 19 -52.84 29.98 9.60
CA ALA A 19 -52.80 29.09 8.44
C ALA A 19 -51.62 29.40 7.51
N LEU A 20 -51.36 30.68 7.23
CA LEU A 20 -50.19 31.10 6.45
C LEU A 20 -48.87 30.73 7.12
N LEU A 21 -48.76 30.92 8.44
CA LEU A 21 -47.57 30.53 9.20
C LEU A 21 -47.31 29.01 9.11
N ILE A 22 -48.35 28.19 9.22
CA ILE A 22 -48.25 26.73 9.09
C ILE A 22 -47.77 26.34 7.69
N VAL A 23 -48.32 26.97 6.64
CA VAL A 23 -47.87 26.72 5.25
C VAL A 23 -46.40 27.09 5.06
N VAL A 24 -45.94 28.21 5.61
CA VAL A 24 -44.53 28.62 5.57
C VAL A 24 -43.63 27.63 6.31
N ILE A 25 -44.07 27.13 7.47
CA ILE A 25 -43.31 26.13 8.23
C ILE A 25 -43.22 24.82 7.44
N ILE A 26 -44.34 24.31 6.89
CA ILE A 26 -44.36 23.07 6.10
C ILE A 26 -43.47 23.19 4.86
N THR A 27 -43.57 24.30 4.13
CA THR A 27 -42.75 24.53 2.93
C THR A 27 -41.27 24.61 3.27
N LYS A 28 -40.89 25.32 4.35
CA LYS A 28 -39.49 25.36 4.82
C LYS A 28 -38.98 23.97 5.20
N THR A 29 -39.74 23.21 5.98
CA THR A 29 -39.38 21.84 6.38
C THR A 29 -39.20 20.93 5.17
N ASN A 30 -40.08 21.03 4.16
CA ASN A 30 -39.95 20.24 2.93
C ASN A 30 -38.68 20.60 2.14
N ILE A 31 -38.32 21.89 2.06
CA ILE A 31 -37.08 22.35 1.42
C ILE A 31 -35.86 21.81 2.16
N ASP A 32 -35.87 21.86 3.50
CA ASP A 32 -34.75 21.37 4.31
C ASP A 32 -34.58 19.84 4.18
N ILE A 33 -35.68 19.08 4.12
CA ILE A 33 -35.65 17.64 3.84
C ILE A 33 -35.09 17.35 2.44
N LEU A 34 -35.47 18.15 1.44
CA LEU A 34 -34.95 18.01 0.07
C LEU A 34 -33.44 18.24 -0.01
N LYS A 35 -32.93 19.28 0.68
CA LYS A 35 -31.49 19.55 0.77
C LYS A 35 -30.75 18.38 1.41
N LEU A 36 -31.25 17.89 2.55
CA LEU A 36 -30.62 16.78 3.26
C LEU A 36 -30.58 15.49 2.43
N LYS A 37 -31.61 15.24 1.61
CA LYS A 37 -31.59 14.12 0.65
C LYS A 37 -30.55 14.32 -0.46
N LEU A 38 -30.39 15.55 -0.95
CA LEU A 38 -29.38 15.87 -1.96
C LEU A 38 -27.97 15.64 -1.41
N ASP A 39 -27.67 16.17 -0.23
CA ASP A 39 -26.37 15.98 0.44
C ASP A 39 -26.05 14.50 0.65
N LEU A 40 -27.07 13.70 1.02
CA LEU A 40 -26.91 12.26 1.21
C LEU A 40 -26.64 11.51 -0.10
N ILE A 41 -27.23 11.97 -1.21
CA ILE A 41 -26.99 11.41 -2.56
C ILE A 41 -25.59 11.77 -3.03
N GLU A 42 -25.15 13.02 -2.86
CA GLU A 42 -23.80 13.45 -3.19
C GLU A 42 -22.76 12.65 -2.40
N HIS A 43 -22.97 12.49 -1.09
CA HIS A 43 -22.07 11.68 -0.27
C HIS A 43 -22.05 10.21 -0.69
N ARG A 44 -23.20 9.62 -1.07
CA ARG A 44 -23.24 8.26 -1.64
C ARG A 44 -22.51 8.17 -2.97
N LEU A 45 -22.63 9.18 -3.84
CA LEU A 45 -21.92 9.20 -5.12
C LEU A 45 -20.40 9.29 -4.91
N ASP A 46 -19.94 10.07 -3.93
CA ASP A 46 -18.52 10.14 -3.58
C ASP A 46 -17.99 8.82 -3.02
N LEU A 47 -18.76 8.16 -2.15
CA LEU A 47 -18.42 6.81 -1.66
C LEU A 47 -18.38 5.77 -2.79
N LEU A 48 -19.30 5.86 -3.77
CA LEU A 48 -19.31 4.94 -4.91
C LEU A 48 -18.12 5.17 -5.85
N LYS A 49 -17.74 6.42 -6.11
CA LYS A 49 -16.52 6.75 -6.87
C LYS A 49 -15.27 6.20 -6.19
N TYR A 50 -15.19 6.35 -4.86
CA TYR A 50 -14.09 5.79 -4.06
C TYR A 50 -13.96 4.27 -4.23
N THR A 51 -15.07 3.56 -4.41
CA THR A 51 -15.05 2.10 -4.60
C THR A 51 -14.74 1.63 -6.02
N GLN A 52 -14.79 2.49 -7.03
CA GLN A 52 -14.66 2.07 -8.44
C GLN A 52 -13.32 2.42 -9.10
N ASP A 53 -12.55 3.37 -8.56
CA ASP A 53 -11.40 3.92 -9.28
C ASP A 53 -10.03 3.29 -8.93
N GLU A 54 -9.93 2.50 -7.85
CA GLU A 54 -8.65 1.84 -7.51
C GLU A 54 -8.50 0.50 -8.25
N PRO A 55 -7.46 0.35 -9.09
CA PRO A 55 -7.26 -0.88 -9.85
C PRO A 55 -7.02 -2.05 -8.89
N VAL A 56 -7.82 -3.10 -9.03
CA VAL A 56 -7.70 -4.31 -8.21
C VAL A 56 -6.29 -4.89 -8.39
N PRO A 57 -5.55 -5.16 -7.30
CA PRO A 57 -4.24 -5.80 -7.42
C PRO A 57 -4.33 -7.18 -8.06
N ASN A 58 -3.47 -7.44 -9.04
CA ASN A 58 -3.24 -8.74 -9.63
C ASN A 58 -2.33 -9.57 -8.71
N TYR A 59 -2.91 -10.14 -7.67
CA TYR A 59 -2.18 -10.90 -6.65
C TYR A 59 -1.34 -12.04 -7.23
N ASN A 60 -1.82 -12.71 -8.30
CA ASN A 60 -1.07 -13.79 -8.94
C ASN A 60 0.24 -13.30 -9.56
N ARG A 61 0.21 -12.16 -10.26
CA ARG A 61 1.41 -11.53 -10.80
C ARG A 61 2.38 -11.12 -9.70
N LEU A 62 1.88 -10.46 -8.65
CA LEU A 62 2.71 -9.99 -7.54
C LEU A 62 3.37 -11.15 -6.80
N LYS A 63 2.60 -12.22 -6.52
CA LYS A 63 3.10 -13.48 -5.98
C LYS A 63 4.16 -14.11 -6.89
N ASN A 64 3.88 -14.25 -8.18
CA ASN A 64 4.80 -14.91 -9.11
C ASN A 64 6.09 -14.12 -9.39
N ALA A 65 6.10 -12.82 -9.09
CA ALA A 65 7.29 -11.98 -9.11
C ALA A 65 8.08 -12.02 -7.78
N ASN A 66 7.54 -12.57 -6.71
CA ASN A 66 8.25 -12.72 -5.44
C ASN A 66 9.08 -14.02 -5.44
N VAL A 67 10.22 -13.97 -4.74
CA VAL A 67 11.11 -15.12 -4.53
C VAL A 67 11.52 -15.17 -3.07
N MET A 68 11.74 -16.37 -2.56
CA MET A 68 12.37 -16.57 -1.25
C MET A 68 13.89 -16.60 -1.43
N ILE A 69 14.62 -15.97 -0.51
CA ILE A 69 16.09 -15.96 -0.49
C ILE A 69 16.56 -16.58 0.81
N LEU A 70 17.45 -17.58 0.71
CA LEU A 70 18.12 -18.20 1.84
C LEU A 70 19.62 -17.91 1.76
N ASN A 71 20.19 -17.50 2.88
CA ASN A 71 21.63 -17.43 3.08
C ASN A 71 22.12 -18.77 3.66
N SER A 72 23.31 -19.22 3.27
CA SER A 72 23.96 -20.44 3.80
C SER A 72 24.15 -20.45 5.33
N LEU A 73 24.06 -19.30 6.00
CA LEU A 73 24.10 -19.16 7.46
C LEU A 73 22.72 -19.31 8.13
N GLY A 74 21.67 -19.58 7.36
CA GLY A 74 20.30 -19.77 7.86
C GLY A 74 19.46 -18.50 7.94
N TYR A 75 20.00 -17.34 7.53
CA TYR A 75 19.17 -16.14 7.34
C TYR A 75 18.25 -16.31 6.15
N GLN A 76 17.05 -15.77 6.25
CA GLN A 76 16.07 -15.81 5.18
C GLN A 76 15.43 -14.46 4.97
N GLY A 77 15.02 -14.24 3.74
CA GLY A 77 14.24 -13.09 3.36
C GLY A 77 13.54 -13.33 2.04
N SER A 78 13.23 -12.25 1.38
CA SER A 78 12.48 -12.21 0.15
C SER A 78 13.23 -11.41 -0.90
N GLY A 79 12.81 -11.56 -2.15
CA GLY A 79 13.27 -10.72 -3.25
C GLY A 79 12.13 -10.52 -4.23
N THR A 80 12.22 -9.49 -5.04
CA THR A 80 11.27 -9.22 -6.11
C THR A 80 11.97 -9.26 -7.45
N VAL A 81 11.44 -10.07 -8.38
CA VAL A 81 11.84 -10.07 -9.78
C VAL A 81 11.32 -8.79 -10.43
N ILE A 82 12.25 -7.89 -10.74
CA ILE A 82 11.96 -6.64 -11.42
C ILE A 82 12.44 -6.69 -12.86
N LYS A 83 11.67 -6.08 -13.75
CA LYS A 83 12.18 -5.68 -15.05
C LYS A 83 12.73 -4.27 -14.96
N TYR A 84 14.01 -4.13 -15.24
CA TYR A 84 14.67 -2.84 -15.32
C TYR A 84 15.36 -2.72 -16.67
N LYS A 85 14.94 -1.72 -17.46
CA LYS A 85 15.28 -1.61 -18.89
C LYS A 85 14.86 -2.89 -19.63
N ASN A 86 15.79 -3.60 -20.25
CA ASN A 86 15.52 -4.80 -21.06
C ASN A 86 15.95 -6.11 -20.38
N LYS A 87 16.25 -6.08 -19.07
CA LYS A 87 16.70 -7.25 -18.30
C LYS A 87 15.87 -7.46 -17.04
N LEU A 88 15.89 -8.71 -16.58
CA LEU A 88 15.29 -9.12 -15.31
C LEU A 88 16.38 -9.19 -14.24
N TYR A 89 16.05 -8.71 -13.05
CA TYR A 89 16.89 -8.74 -11.87
C TYR A 89 16.07 -9.14 -10.66
N ILE A 90 16.75 -9.55 -9.60
CA ILE A 90 16.15 -9.74 -8.28
C ILE A 90 16.60 -8.58 -7.40
N LEU A 91 15.64 -7.77 -6.97
CA LEU A 91 15.85 -6.70 -6.00
C LEU A 91 15.51 -7.21 -4.60
N THR A 92 16.41 -7.00 -3.65
CA THR A 92 16.27 -7.43 -2.26
C THR A 92 17.05 -6.47 -1.35
N VAL A 93 17.22 -6.83 -0.09
CA VAL A 93 17.94 -6.07 0.94
C VAL A 93 19.40 -6.49 1.06
N ALA A 94 20.27 -5.57 1.46
CA ALA A 94 21.70 -5.83 1.59
C ALA A 94 22.04 -6.68 2.82
N HIS A 95 21.29 -6.55 3.92
CA HIS A 95 21.58 -7.25 5.18
C HIS A 95 21.35 -8.77 5.14
N LEU A 96 20.75 -9.31 4.06
CA LEU A 96 20.72 -10.76 3.84
C LEU A 96 22.10 -11.34 3.52
N PHE A 97 23.08 -10.49 3.24
CA PHE A 97 24.46 -10.86 2.96
C PHE A 97 25.38 -9.99 3.80
N ASP A 98 26.08 -10.56 4.78
CA ASP A 98 26.94 -9.78 5.67
C ASP A 98 28.25 -9.36 4.98
N GLY A 99 28.74 -10.13 3.99
CA GLY A 99 29.88 -9.76 3.12
C GLY A 99 31.23 -9.54 3.82
N LYS A 100 31.24 -9.41 5.15
CA LYS A 100 32.38 -9.21 6.04
C LYS A 100 32.77 -10.47 6.79
N SER A 101 32.02 -11.56 6.64
CA SER A 101 32.33 -12.83 7.29
C SER A 101 33.52 -13.51 6.62
N ASP A 102 34.42 -14.07 7.42
CA ASP A 102 35.49 -14.99 6.97
C ASP A 102 34.94 -16.30 6.34
N THR A 103 33.61 -16.47 6.33
CA THR A 103 32.90 -17.58 5.70
C THR A 103 32.36 -17.19 4.33
N THR A 104 32.49 -18.09 3.35
CA THR A 104 31.87 -17.94 2.04
C THR A 104 30.34 -18.05 2.18
N GLN A 105 29.65 -16.91 2.11
CA GLN A 105 28.19 -16.87 2.10
C GLN A 105 27.66 -17.17 0.69
N ILE A 106 26.67 -18.06 0.61
CA ILE A 106 25.94 -18.37 -0.62
C ILE A 106 24.49 -17.94 -0.42
N LEU A 107 23.95 -17.22 -1.40
CA LEU A 107 22.53 -16.88 -1.45
C LEU A 107 21.84 -17.78 -2.47
N THR A 108 20.85 -18.54 -2.01
CA THR A 108 20.01 -19.38 -2.86
C THR A 108 18.62 -18.78 -2.97
N ILE A 109 18.06 -18.78 -4.17
CA ILE A 109 16.67 -18.38 -4.43
C ILE A 109 15.77 -19.59 -4.61
N TYR A 110 14.50 -19.41 -4.24
CA TYR A 110 13.43 -20.38 -4.46
C TYR A 110 12.16 -19.66 -4.95
N ASN A 111 11.36 -20.34 -5.76
CA ASN A 111 10.01 -19.90 -6.11
C ASN A 111 8.97 -21.01 -5.83
N ASN A 112 7.69 -20.66 -5.95
CA ASN A 112 6.55 -21.58 -5.78
C ASN A 112 6.60 -22.87 -6.61
N ASN A 113 7.34 -22.87 -7.72
CA ASN A 113 7.48 -24.04 -8.58
C ASN A 113 8.65 -24.94 -8.16
N ARG A 114 9.25 -24.68 -6.99
CA ARG A 114 10.40 -25.41 -6.42
C ARG A 114 11.63 -25.35 -7.31
N ASP A 115 11.72 -24.31 -8.12
CA ASP A 115 12.93 -24.03 -8.86
C ASP A 115 13.88 -23.22 -7.99
N ASP A 116 15.18 -23.49 -8.12
CA ASP A 116 16.21 -22.93 -7.28
C ASP A 116 17.45 -22.48 -8.06
N GLY A 117 18.25 -21.61 -7.44
CA GLY A 117 19.46 -21.11 -8.07
C GLY A 117 20.34 -20.32 -7.12
N VAL A 118 21.62 -20.21 -7.46
CA VAL A 118 22.58 -19.40 -6.69
C VAL A 118 22.58 -17.98 -7.26
N LEU A 119 22.30 -17.00 -6.41
CA LEU A 119 22.31 -15.60 -6.78
C LEU A 119 23.73 -15.09 -7.03
N LYS A 120 23.87 -14.27 -8.07
CA LYS A 120 25.06 -13.45 -8.30
C LYS A 120 24.73 -11.98 -8.00
N ILE A 121 25.46 -11.40 -7.05
CA ILE A 121 25.29 -10.00 -6.65
C ILE A 121 25.90 -9.08 -7.73
N ILE A 122 25.13 -8.08 -8.15
CA ILE A 122 25.52 -7.09 -9.17
C ILE A 122 25.82 -5.74 -8.54
N LYS A 123 24.99 -5.35 -7.58
CA LYS A 123 25.15 -4.10 -6.84
C LYS A 123 24.64 -4.31 -5.43
N ARG A 124 25.33 -3.74 -4.45
CA ARG A 124 24.95 -3.79 -3.04
C ARG A 124 25.32 -2.47 -2.37
N ASP A 125 24.43 -1.97 -1.54
CA ASP A 125 24.60 -0.76 -0.76
C ASP A 125 24.06 -1.01 0.64
N GLU A 126 24.96 -1.05 1.63
CA GLU A 126 24.62 -1.32 3.04
C GLU A 126 23.88 -0.14 3.69
N ASP A 127 24.16 1.10 3.26
CA ASP A 127 23.67 2.30 3.92
C ASP A 127 22.17 2.50 3.66
N ILE A 128 21.73 2.19 2.44
CA ILE A 128 20.31 2.19 2.06
C ILE A 128 19.68 0.79 2.08
N ASP A 129 20.42 -0.21 2.53
CA ASP A 129 20.01 -1.62 2.66
C ASP A 129 19.39 -2.22 1.38
N LEU A 130 20.03 -2.01 0.23
CA LEU A 130 19.59 -2.58 -1.06
C LEU A 130 20.65 -3.47 -1.70
N MET A 131 20.17 -4.52 -2.35
CA MET A 131 20.99 -5.43 -3.15
C MET A 131 20.26 -5.81 -4.43
N LEU A 132 20.98 -5.76 -5.54
CA LEU A 132 20.54 -6.19 -6.86
C LEU A 132 21.32 -7.44 -7.26
N CYS A 133 20.60 -8.47 -7.66
CA CYS A 133 21.17 -9.72 -8.11
C CYS A 133 20.74 -10.05 -9.55
N GLU A 134 21.60 -10.75 -10.27
CA GLU A 134 21.26 -11.39 -11.55
C GLU A 134 20.28 -12.54 -11.31
N VAL A 135 19.33 -12.72 -12.23
CA VAL A 135 18.52 -13.94 -12.29
C VAL A 135 19.42 -15.09 -12.76
N PRO A 136 19.53 -16.21 -12.03
CA PRO A 136 20.33 -17.35 -12.46
C PRO A 136 19.83 -17.92 -13.80
N GLU A 137 20.74 -18.32 -14.69
CA GLU A 137 20.42 -18.69 -16.08
C GLU A 137 19.39 -19.83 -16.21
N LYS A 138 19.42 -20.79 -15.28
CA LYS A 138 18.49 -21.93 -15.26
C LYS A 138 17.21 -21.66 -14.47
N PHE A 139 17.14 -20.53 -13.76
CA PHE A 139 15.99 -20.19 -12.94
C PHE A 139 14.83 -19.69 -13.81
N LYS A 140 13.73 -20.42 -13.77
CA LYS A 140 12.47 -20.12 -14.43
C LYS A 140 11.72 -19.04 -13.65
N VAL A 141 11.87 -17.81 -14.12
CA VAL A 141 11.02 -16.69 -13.69
C VAL A 141 9.56 -16.97 -14.03
N LEU A 142 8.67 -16.79 -13.06
CA LEU A 142 7.23 -17.01 -13.25
C LEU A 142 6.53 -15.73 -13.71
N ASP A 143 6.90 -14.59 -13.15
CA ASP A 143 6.45 -13.27 -13.56
C ASP A 143 7.46 -12.20 -13.11
N TYR A 144 7.24 -10.95 -13.49
CA TYR A 144 8.01 -9.80 -13.06
C TYR A 144 7.12 -8.57 -12.88
N VAL A 145 7.62 -7.63 -12.10
CA VAL A 145 7.01 -6.30 -11.94
C VAL A 145 7.90 -5.21 -12.51
N GLU A 146 7.29 -4.06 -12.78
CA GLU A 146 8.00 -2.84 -13.14
C GLU A 146 7.95 -1.87 -11.97
N LEU A 147 8.93 -0.97 -11.90
CA LEU A 147 8.92 0.12 -10.94
C LEU A 147 7.79 1.09 -11.29
N ALA A 148 7.14 1.65 -10.29
CA ALA A 148 6.14 2.69 -10.52
C ALA A 148 6.78 3.96 -11.12
N GLU A 149 5.99 4.72 -11.86
CA GLU A 149 6.45 5.98 -12.45
C GLU A 149 6.72 7.05 -11.38
N ARG A 150 5.88 7.08 -10.34
CA ARG A 150 5.94 8.03 -9.23
C ARG A 150 5.61 7.35 -7.92
N GLU A 151 5.99 8.00 -6.83
CA GLU A 151 5.58 7.54 -5.52
C GLU A 151 4.08 7.74 -5.28
N PRO A 152 3.42 6.79 -4.59
CA PRO A 152 2.11 7.02 -4.02
C PRO A 152 2.15 8.10 -2.93
N LYS A 153 0.98 8.56 -2.51
CA LYS A 153 0.88 9.57 -1.43
C LYS A 153 0.89 8.90 -0.06
N ASP A 154 1.14 9.68 0.98
CA ASP A 154 0.83 9.27 2.35
C ASP A 154 -0.60 8.71 2.42
N TYR A 155 -0.77 7.67 3.24
CA TYR A 155 -2.01 6.94 3.47
C TYR A 155 -2.57 6.17 2.26
N SER A 156 -1.78 5.99 1.20
CA SER A 156 -2.18 5.12 0.08
C SER A 156 -2.17 3.66 0.51
N ASP A 157 -3.19 2.91 0.06
CA ASP A 157 -3.25 1.46 0.22
C ASP A 157 -2.13 0.78 -0.59
N ILE A 158 -1.51 -0.22 0.00
CA ILE A 158 -0.42 -0.99 -0.62
C ILE A 158 -0.62 -2.48 -0.42
N VAL A 159 -0.04 -3.26 -1.31
CA VAL A 159 0.10 -4.71 -1.19
C VAL A 159 1.56 -5.03 -0.90
N ILE A 160 1.81 -5.91 0.05
CA ILE A 160 3.15 -6.38 0.39
C ILE A 160 3.20 -7.88 0.08
N VAL A 161 4.26 -8.31 -0.57
CA VAL A 161 4.52 -9.74 -0.82
C VAL A 161 5.90 -10.10 -0.32
N GLY A 162 5.98 -11.15 0.48
CA GLY A 162 7.22 -11.66 1.04
C GLY A 162 7.08 -13.11 1.51
N ASN A 163 8.09 -13.59 2.24
CA ASN A 163 8.20 -14.96 2.71
C ASN A 163 8.43 -15.01 4.24
N PRO A 164 7.49 -14.46 5.03
CA PRO A 164 7.63 -14.38 6.47
C PRO A 164 7.67 -15.78 7.07
N LEU A 165 8.63 -16.05 7.96
CA LEU A 165 8.76 -17.36 8.62
C LEU A 165 8.80 -18.53 7.62
N SER A 166 9.37 -18.31 6.42
CA SER A 166 9.44 -19.27 5.31
C SER A 166 8.08 -19.67 4.73
N LEU A 167 7.01 -18.93 5.05
CA LEU A 167 5.71 -19.08 4.40
C LEU A 167 5.77 -18.41 3.03
N GLU A 168 5.86 -19.23 1.98
CA GLU A 168 6.04 -18.77 0.60
C GLU A 168 4.91 -17.83 0.16
N ASP A 169 5.31 -16.67 -0.36
CA ASP A 169 4.46 -15.67 -1.02
C ASP A 169 3.24 -15.23 -0.21
N PHE A 170 3.50 -14.94 1.06
CA PHE A 170 2.53 -14.32 1.93
C PHE A 170 2.18 -12.92 1.40
N ILE A 171 0.88 -12.69 1.18
CA ILE A 171 0.34 -11.42 0.71
C ILE A 171 -0.35 -10.73 1.88
N SER A 172 0.11 -9.53 2.24
CA SER A 172 -0.58 -8.63 3.16
C SER A 172 -1.01 -7.35 2.47
N LYS A 173 -1.96 -6.65 3.09
CA LYS A 173 -2.34 -5.29 2.74
C LYS A 173 -1.95 -4.35 3.87
N GLY A 174 -1.53 -3.16 3.50
CA GLY A 174 -1.16 -2.11 4.43
C GLY A 174 -1.44 -0.74 3.88
N LEU A 175 -0.98 0.27 4.62
CA LEU A 175 -1.03 1.66 4.22
C LEU A 175 0.34 2.30 4.41
N ILE A 176 0.72 3.18 3.50
CA ILE A 176 1.90 4.03 3.68
C ILE A 176 1.56 5.06 4.75
N TYR A 177 2.37 5.15 5.80
CA TYR A 177 2.12 6.08 6.89
C TYR A 177 2.77 7.44 6.63
N THR A 178 4.06 7.46 6.30
CA THR A 178 4.82 8.69 6.03
C THR A 178 6.13 8.39 5.32
N TYR A 179 6.62 9.36 4.55
CA TYR A 179 7.93 9.31 3.88
C TYR A 179 9.04 9.96 4.69
N TYR A 180 10.24 9.39 4.56
CA TYR A 180 11.52 9.94 5.01
C TYR A 180 12.45 10.11 3.81
N GLN A 181 13.71 10.51 4.06
CA GLN A 181 14.66 10.82 2.99
C GLN A 181 14.93 9.62 2.07
N THR A 182 15.27 8.46 2.62
CA THR A 182 15.61 7.25 1.85
C THR A 182 14.58 6.13 1.99
N GLU A 183 13.64 6.28 2.91
CA GLU A 183 12.74 5.24 3.38
C GLU A 183 11.31 5.78 3.49
N PHE A 184 10.33 4.91 3.69
CA PHE A 184 9.00 5.26 4.20
C PHE A 184 8.59 4.27 5.28
N ALA A 185 7.74 4.73 6.20
CA ALA A 185 7.08 3.87 7.16
C ALA A 185 5.72 3.42 6.64
N TYR A 186 5.34 2.18 6.94
CA TYR A 186 4.04 1.63 6.60
C TYR A 186 3.50 0.72 7.69
N ILE A 187 2.18 0.53 7.68
CA ILE A 187 1.46 -0.27 8.68
C ILE A 187 0.82 -1.46 7.97
N ASP A 188 1.17 -2.67 8.42
CA ASP A 188 0.56 -3.94 8.00
C ASP A 188 0.81 -5.04 9.05
N HIS A 189 0.41 -6.27 8.73
CA HIS A 189 0.82 -7.46 9.48
C HIS A 189 2.06 -8.12 8.82
N SER A 190 3.24 -7.52 9.00
CA SER A 190 4.51 -8.05 8.53
C SER A 190 5.27 -8.79 9.63
N TYR A 191 6.04 -9.81 9.24
CA TYR A 191 6.85 -10.64 10.15
C TYR A 191 8.27 -10.84 9.61
N PHE A 192 9.16 -11.33 10.47
CA PHE A 192 10.53 -11.68 10.10
C PHE A 192 10.56 -12.60 8.87
N GLY A 193 11.40 -12.30 7.89
CA GLY A 193 11.43 -12.94 6.57
C GLY A 193 10.79 -12.11 5.44
N ASN A 194 10.03 -11.06 5.76
CA ASN A 194 9.54 -10.11 4.77
C ASN A 194 10.63 -9.19 4.19
N SER A 195 11.79 -9.07 4.85
CA SER A 195 12.90 -8.23 4.38
C SER A 195 13.32 -8.62 2.95
N GLY A 196 13.39 -7.64 2.06
CA GLY A 196 13.61 -7.79 0.62
C GLY A 196 12.33 -8.02 -0.21
N GLY A 197 11.19 -8.18 0.45
CA GLY A 197 9.88 -8.34 -0.18
C GLY A 197 9.40 -7.04 -0.84
N GLY A 198 8.63 -7.18 -1.91
CA GLY A 198 8.14 -6.04 -2.67
C GLY A 198 6.92 -5.39 -2.04
N ILE A 199 6.87 -4.07 -2.11
CA ILE A 199 5.69 -3.26 -1.77
C ILE A 199 5.13 -2.66 -3.05
N PHE A 200 3.84 -2.86 -3.28
CA PHE A 200 3.18 -2.59 -4.54
C PHE A 200 2.02 -1.61 -4.39
N TYR A 201 1.96 -0.68 -5.33
CA TYR A 201 0.82 0.22 -5.55
C TYR A 201 0.43 0.10 -7.03
N ASN A 202 -0.85 -0.13 -7.32
CA ASN A 202 -1.36 -0.31 -8.69
C ASN A 202 -0.57 -1.33 -9.53
N ASN A 203 -0.20 -2.47 -8.92
CA ASN A 203 0.59 -3.55 -9.54
C ASN A 203 2.03 -3.18 -9.95
N GLN A 204 2.55 -2.06 -9.46
CA GLN A 204 3.92 -1.62 -9.69
C GLN A 204 4.68 -1.56 -8.38
N LEU A 205 5.99 -1.82 -8.44
CA LEU A 205 6.85 -1.77 -7.26
C LEU A 205 7.07 -0.31 -6.83
N VAL A 206 6.79 -0.01 -5.58
CA VAL A 206 6.99 1.31 -4.95
C VAL A 206 7.93 1.28 -3.74
N GLY A 207 8.26 0.10 -3.24
CA GLY A 207 9.20 -0.04 -2.14
C GLY A 207 9.70 -1.46 -1.95
N VAL A 208 10.73 -1.60 -1.12
CA VAL A 208 11.27 -2.89 -0.68
C VAL A 208 11.27 -2.90 0.85
N THR A 209 10.62 -3.88 1.45
CA THR A 209 10.58 -4.05 2.91
C THR A 209 12.00 -4.24 3.44
N SER A 210 12.43 -3.43 4.40
CA SER A 210 13.80 -3.49 4.95
C SER A 210 13.80 -3.91 6.42
N LYS A 211 13.05 -3.21 7.27
CA LYS A 211 13.07 -3.42 8.72
C LYS A 211 11.66 -3.53 9.28
N ILE A 212 11.54 -4.29 10.36
CA ILE A 212 10.32 -4.42 11.15
C ILE A 212 10.65 -3.97 12.57
N ALA A 213 10.08 -2.85 13.00
CA ALA A 213 10.22 -2.34 14.36
C ALA A 213 9.04 -2.81 15.21
N ASN A 214 9.30 -3.75 16.11
CA ASN A 214 8.33 -4.16 17.12
C ASN A 214 8.50 -3.27 18.35
N VAL A 215 7.52 -2.43 18.61
CA VAL A 215 7.48 -1.53 19.77
C VAL A 215 6.43 -2.07 20.74
N ASN A 216 6.80 -2.23 22.00
CA ASN A 216 5.85 -2.55 23.05
C ASN A 216 5.62 -1.31 23.92
N TYR A 217 4.42 -0.72 23.84
CA TYR A 217 4.05 0.46 24.63
C TYR A 217 2.95 0.08 25.62
N TYR A 218 3.26 0.10 26.92
CA TYR A 218 2.34 -0.34 27.99
C TYR A 218 1.69 -1.72 27.76
N ASN A 219 2.47 -2.72 27.34
CA ASN A 219 2.01 -4.08 27.01
C ASN A 219 1.10 -4.16 25.76
N ILE A 220 1.05 -3.11 24.96
CA ILE A 220 0.39 -3.11 23.65
C ILE A 220 1.48 -3.29 22.58
N PRO A 221 1.54 -4.44 21.89
CA PRO A 221 2.46 -4.61 20.78
C PRO A 221 1.99 -3.75 19.60
N PHE A 222 2.91 -2.98 19.05
CA PHE A 222 2.73 -2.25 17.80
C PHE A 222 3.87 -2.60 16.85
N THR A 223 3.55 -2.82 15.59
CA THR A 223 4.53 -3.07 14.54
C THR A 223 4.54 -1.88 13.61
N LEU A 224 5.70 -1.22 13.52
CA LEU A 224 5.97 -0.23 12.49
C LEU A 224 6.97 -0.83 11.51
N ASN A 225 6.63 -0.82 10.23
CA ASN A 225 7.53 -1.36 9.21
C ASN A 225 8.19 -0.22 8.44
N ILE A 226 9.42 -0.46 7.99
CA ILE A 226 10.22 0.48 7.22
C ILE A 226 10.61 -0.18 5.90
N ALA A 227 10.46 0.59 4.83
CA ALA A 227 10.81 0.18 3.49
C ALA A 227 11.68 1.21 2.80
N VAL A 228 12.55 0.74 1.91
CA VAL A 228 13.29 1.61 1.01
C VAL A 228 12.32 2.16 -0.03
N ARG A 229 12.29 3.49 -0.20
CA ARG A 229 11.33 4.17 -1.08
C ARG A 229 11.71 4.09 -2.56
N LEU A 230 10.73 4.23 -3.44
CA LEU A 230 10.89 4.16 -4.90
C LEU A 230 12.00 5.07 -5.42
N ASP A 231 12.09 6.31 -4.95
CA ASP A 231 13.11 7.25 -5.41
C ASP A 231 14.53 6.75 -5.10
N THR A 232 14.74 6.22 -3.89
CA THR A 232 15.99 5.58 -3.48
C THR A 232 16.30 4.36 -4.33
N ILE A 233 15.30 3.52 -4.61
CA ILE A 233 15.46 2.35 -5.49
C ILE A 233 15.89 2.80 -6.89
N LYS A 234 15.23 3.81 -7.45
CA LYS A 234 15.57 4.35 -8.79
C LYS A 234 16.99 4.90 -8.83
N GLU A 235 17.41 5.62 -7.80
CA GLU A 235 18.79 6.12 -7.67
C GLU A 235 19.77 4.96 -7.58
N PHE A 236 19.48 3.97 -6.74
CA PHE A 236 20.29 2.75 -6.59
C PHE A 236 20.43 1.99 -7.91
N LEU A 237 19.42 1.96 -8.77
CA LEU A 237 19.50 1.28 -10.07
C LEU A 237 20.26 2.08 -11.15
N LYS A 238 20.59 3.35 -10.91
CA LYS A 238 21.44 4.11 -11.85
C LYS A 238 22.82 3.47 -11.96
N GLY A 239 23.35 3.50 -13.18
CA GLY A 239 24.66 2.93 -13.52
C GLY A 239 24.66 1.42 -13.77
N VAL A 240 23.55 0.70 -13.56
CA VAL A 240 23.44 -0.71 -13.96
C VAL A 240 23.42 -0.76 -15.50
N LEU A 241 24.48 -1.31 -16.10
CA LEU A 241 24.73 -1.31 -17.54
C LEU A 241 23.75 -2.22 -18.31
N ASN A 242 23.49 -1.86 -19.57
CA ASN A 242 22.90 -2.76 -20.54
C ASN A 242 24.06 -3.56 -21.15
N GLU A 243 24.39 -4.72 -20.61
CA GLU A 243 25.20 -5.69 -21.37
C GLU A 243 24.34 -6.41 -22.40
#